data_AF-A0A812ZBH7-F1
#
_entry.id   AF-A0A812ZBH7-F1
#
_cell.length_a   1.000
_cell.length_b   1.000
_cell.length_c   1.000
_cell.angle_alpha   90.00
_cell.angle_beta   90.00
_cell.angle_gamma   90.00
#
_symmetry.space_group_name_H-M   'P 1'
#
loop_
_entity.id
_entity.type
_entity.pdbx_description
1 polymer ?
#
loop_
_entity_poly.entity_id
_entity_poly.type
_entity_poly.pdbx_seq_one_letter_code
_entity_poly.pdbx_strand_id
1 'polypeptide(L)'
;MDLMSGSDPYCVVSVQGPCAVAKPWKGGGLTSCVANDQNPVWEEAFLLEDLYRGEDSLHLSVWNRDSLSSDDPIGCLSVGAEHFWQGLNLVQQLQFENPPKDGECCGWLYASITAYASLEKAKEAAHIIQTSRTPRSRSRITSLWRQTKSHSSSHAGEDVGTDADEPTVIQSCFPASKLRCASRGILSEEREDMKGYAYATAVNGGRANLASKMVTHSWRNKFSHLLAAVLADALNADKYDELAQSLASRQFLKLTEALRKKGQLDVRYWICAFSVNQHTGICASPPPSDSTGYAITPCCCSTAKHFSGELSEMNKFDDMMAYLKDTLSATGKARFEQVVAMEADFSLLTRVWCLAELVEAREIHLPQAIKIHSAAARDLCLDRLAQLDVRDAEASFPSDKDFVLGKIHDPEAFNKDS
;
A
#
# COMPACT_ATOMS: atom_id res chain seq x y z
N MET A 1 13.87 -21.25 -35.82
CA MET A 1 13.61 -19.87 -36.29
C MET A 1 14.23 -19.71 -37.66
N ASP A 2 13.41 -19.36 -38.64
CA ASP A 2 13.89 -18.93 -39.96
C ASP A 2 14.66 -17.63 -39.81
N LEU A 3 15.99 -17.67 -40.00
CA LEU A 3 16.89 -16.53 -39.79
C LEU A 3 16.69 -15.35 -40.78
N MET A 4 15.68 -15.39 -41.66
CA MET A 4 15.56 -14.46 -42.79
C MET A 4 14.12 -14.00 -43.10
N SER A 5 13.09 -14.41 -42.35
CA SER A 5 11.72 -13.90 -42.45
C SER A 5 11.34 -13.19 -41.15
N GLY A 6 10.66 -12.03 -41.23
CA GLY A 6 10.13 -11.40 -40.02
C GLY A 6 9.09 -12.31 -39.37
N SER A 7 9.00 -12.23 -38.04
CA SER A 7 7.96 -12.91 -37.28
C SER A 7 6.63 -12.18 -37.43
N ASP A 8 5.55 -12.91 -37.27
CA ASP A 8 4.17 -12.44 -37.21
C ASP A 8 3.64 -12.53 -35.76
N PRO A 9 4.21 -11.78 -34.80
CA PRO A 9 3.98 -12.03 -33.38
C PRO A 9 2.59 -11.61 -32.91
N TYR A 10 2.07 -12.36 -31.93
CA TYR A 10 0.92 -11.99 -31.09
C TYR A 10 1.15 -12.44 -29.65
N CYS A 11 0.41 -11.85 -28.71
CA CYS A 11 0.51 -12.15 -27.29
C CYS A 11 -0.81 -12.72 -26.76
N VAL A 12 -0.72 -13.76 -25.93
CA VAL A 12 -1.81 -14.36 -25.18
C VAL A 12 -1.67 -13.95 -23.72
N VAL A 13 -2.75 -13.39 -23.18
CA VAL A 13 -2.85 -12.92 -21.79
C VAL A 13 -3.85 -13.79 -21.06
N SER A 14 -3.43 -14.42 -19.97
CA SER A 14 -4.29 -15.30 -19.17
C SER A 14 -4.00 -15.21 -17.67
N VAL A 15 -5.00 -15.49 -16.85
CA VAL A 15 -4.84 -15.59 -15.39
C VAL A 15 -4.69 -17.05 -15.01
N GLN A 16 -3.69 -17.36 -14.19
CA GLN A 16 -3.48 -18.68 -13.60
C GLN A 16 -3.68 -18.61 -12.09
N GLY A 17 -4.29 -19.64 -11.52
CA GLY A 17 -4.43 -19.78 -10.07
C GLY A 17 -3.38 -20.66 -9.42
N PRO A 18 -3.61 -21.06 -8.15
CA PRO A 18 -2.80 -22.07 -7.49
C PRO A 18 -2.70 -23.33 -8.36
N CYS A 19 -1.49 -23.89 -8.48
CA CYS A 19 -1.14 -25.02 -9.35
C CYS A 19 -1.14 -24.72 -10.87
N ALA A 20 -0.96 -23.47 -11.28
CA ALA A 20 -0.87 -23.06 -12.70
C ALA A 20 -2.10 -23.40 -13.56
N VAL A 21 -3.27 -23.60 -12.91
CA VAL A 21 -4.53 -23.85 -13.62
C VAL A 21 -5.03 -22.54 -14.21
N ALA A 22 -5.21 -22.50 -15.54
CA ALA A 22 -5.77 -21.35 -16.24
C ALA A 22 -7.20 -21.07 -15.78
N LYS A 23 -7.50 -19.79 -15.53
CA LYS A 23 -8.81 -19.30 -15.09
C LYS A 23 -9.38 -18.36 -16.16
N PRO A 24 -9.87 -18.88 -17.30
CA PRO A 24 -10.32 -18.06 -18.43
C PRO A 24 -11.50 -17.14 -18.08
N TRP A 25 -12.27 -17.47 -17.04
CA TRP A 25 -13.37 -16.62 -16.54
C TRP A 25 -12.90 -15.35 -15.82
N LYS A 26 -11.61 -15.21 -15.51
CA LYS A 26 -11.04 -14.02 -14.85
C LYS A 26 -10.55 -12.93 -15.83
N GLY A 27 -10.91 -13.07 -17.11
CA GLY A 27 -10.49 -12.19 -18.18
C GLY A 27 -9.18 -12.61 -18.84
N GLY A 28 -8.66 -11.73 -19.69
CA GLY A 28 -7.55 -12.01 -20.60
C GLY A 28 -8.00 -12.04 -22.06
N GLY A 29 -7.11 -12.49 -22.94
CA GLY A 29 -7.40 -12.56 -24.37
C GLY A 29 -6.14 -12.71 -25.21
N LEU A 30 -6.31 -12.53 -26.52
CA LEU A 30 -5.24 -12.53 -27.51
C LEU A 30 -5.15 -11.16 -28.15
N THR A 31 -3.92 -10.68 -28.38
CA THR A 31 -3.70 -9.48 -29.21
C THR A 31 -3.84 -9.82 -30.69
N SER A 32 -3.98 -8.78 -31.51
CA SER A 32 -3.84 -8.95 -32.96
C SER A 32 -2.42 -9.35 -33.33
N CYS A 33 -2.31 -10.06 -34.45
CA CYS A 33 -1.03 -10.46 -35.03
C CYS A 33 -0.47 -9.28 -35.82
N VAL A 34 0.80 -8.95 -35.57
CA VAL A 34 1.53 -7.88 -36.28
C VAL A 34 2.41 -8.52 -37.33
N ALA A 35 2.18 -8.23 -38.61
CA ALA A 35 2.90 -8.92 -39.67
C ALA A 35 4.34 -8.43 -39.85
N ASN A 36 5.29 -9.37 -39.88
CA ASN A 36 6.70 -9.19 -40.21
C ASN A 36 7.37 -8.07 -39.37
N ASP A 37 7.23 -8.15 -38.05
CA ASP A 37 7.77 -7.18 -37.10
C ASP A 37 8.44 -7.85 -35.89
N GLN A 38 9.72 -7.53 -35.68
CA GLN A 38 10.53 -8.02 -34.56
C GLN A 38 10.41 -7.14 -33.30
N ASN A 39 9.72 -6.00 -33.39
CA ASN A 39 9.42 -5.10 -32.28
C ASN A 39 7.93 -4.71 -32.27
N PRO A 40 7.02 -5.71 -32.20
CA PRO A 40 5.59 -5.46 -32.30
C PRO A 40 5.10 -4.56 -31.16
N VAL A 41 4.18 -3.66 -31.48
CA VAL A 41 3.45 -2.84 -30.50
C VAL A 41 1.98 -3.22 -30.58
N TRP A 42 1.43 -3.68 -29.45
CA TRP A 42 0.02 -4.00 -29.30
C TRP A 42 -0.68 -2.91 -28.50
N GLU A 43 -1.81 -2.44 -29.02
CA GLU A 43 -2.63 -1.36 -28.42
C GLU A 43 -3.90 -1.94 -27.76
N GLU A 44 -3.94 -3.27 -27.59
CA GLU A 44 -4.99 -4.00 -26.90
C GLU A 44 -4.82 -3.93 -25.39
N ALA A 45 -5.93 -3.63 -24.71
CA ALA A 45 -6.02 -3.68 -23.25
C ALA A 45 -7.02 -4.76 -22.84
N PHE A 46 -6.65 -5.54 -21.83
CA PHE A 46 -7.47 -6.62 -21.29
C PHE A 46 -7.92 -6.26 -19.88
N LEU A 47 -9.22 -6.40 -19.61
CA LEU A 47 -9.76 -6.28 -18.26
C LEU A 47 -9.63 -7.64 -17.57
N LEU A 48 -8.97 -7.64 -16.41
CA LEU A 48 -8.86 -8.80 -15.54
C LEU A 48 -9.72 -8.57 -14.31
N GLU A 49 -10.54 -9.54 -13.96
CA GLU A 49 -11.49 -9.48 -12.85
C GLU A 49 -11.17 -10.59 -11.82
N ASP A 50 -11.57 -10.38 -10.57
CA ASP A 50 -11.44 -11.37 -9.47
C ASP A 50 -10.02 -11.92 -9.24
N LEU A 51 -8.99 -11.08 -9.33
CA LEU A 51 -7.61 -11.44 -9.01
C LEU A 51 -7.36 -11.45 -7.50
N TYR A 52 -6.79 -12.53 -6.98
CA TYR A 52 -6.44 -12.70 -5.57
C TYR A 52 -4.94 -12.56 -5.35
N ARG A 53 -4.57 -11.64 -4.46
CA ARG A 53 -3.19 -11.34 -4.08
C ARG A 53 -2.48 -12.58 -3.53
N GLY A 54 -1.35 -12.96 -4.12
CA GLY A 54 -0.54 -14.11 -3.69
C GLY A 54 -1.09 -15.49 -4.03
N GLU A 55 -2.24 -15.56 -4.72
CA GLU A 55 -2.83 -16.82 -5.19
C GLU A 55 -2.88 -16.90 -6.72
N ASP A 56 -3.13 -15.79 -7.40
CA ASP A 56 -3.18 -15.72 -8.85
C ASP A 56 -1.90 -15.11 -9.44
N SER A 57 -1.58 -15.49 -10.67
CA SER A 57 -0.56 -14.87 -11.51
C SER A 57 -1.11 -14.51 -12.88
N LEU A 58 -0.57 -13.45 -13.48
CA LEU A 58 -0.78 -13.11 -14.89
C LEU A 58 0.28 -13.83 -15.72
N HIS A 59 -0.19 -14.61 -16.68
CA HIS A 59 0.65 -15.30 -17.63
C HIS A 59 0.54 -14.67 -19.01
N LEU A 60 1.67 -14.24 -19.55
CA LEU A 60 1.83 -13.59 -20.85
C LEU A 60 2.68 -14.52 -21.72
N SER A 61 2.15 -15.02 -22.84
CA SER A 61 2.93 -15.82 -23.79
C SER A 61 2.90 -15.18 -25.17
N VAL A 62 4.06 -15.09 -25.80
CA VAL A 62 4.26 -14.48 -27.12
C VAL A 62 4.50 -15.61 -28.12
N TRP A 63 3.79 -15.55 -29.24
CA TRP A 63 3.75 -16.58 -30.26
C TRP A 63 4.00 -15.96 -31.63
N ASN A 64 4.70 -16.69 -32.49
CA ASN A 64 4.82 -16.38 -33.90
C ASN A 64 3.69 -17.07 -34.66
N ARG A 65 2.88 -16.33 -35.41
CA ARG A 65 1.85 -16.94 -36.25
C ARG A 65 2.47 -17.51 -37.51
N ASP A 66 2.14 -18.78 -37.82
CA ASP A 66 2.57 -19.41 -39.06
C ASP A 66 1.39 -19.71 -39.97
N SER A 67 1.54 -19.40 -41.26
CA SER A 67 0.44 -19.58 -42.23
C SER A 67 0.24 -21.04 -42.65
N LEU A 68 1.26 -21.89 -42.48
CA LEU A 68 1.31 -23.26 -43.03
C LEU A 68 1.66 -24.33 -41.99
N SER A 69 1.98 -23.94 -40.76
CA SER A 69 2.33 -24.82 -39.63
C SER A 69 1.62 -24.36 -38.35
N SER A 70 1.80 -25.10 -37.26
CA SER A 70 1.43 -24.62 -35.93
C SER A 70 2.25 -23.40 -35.55
N ASP A 71 1.63 -22.47 -34.84
CA ASP A 71 2.29 -21.28 -34.29
C ASP A 71 3.44 -21.66 -33.34
N ASP A 72 4.60 -21.03 -33.53
CA ASP A 72 5.79 -21.26 -32.71
C ASP A 72 5.81 -20.36 -31.46
N PRO A 73 6.05 -20.91 -30.24
CA PRO A 73 6.21 -20.09 -29.05
C PRO A 73 7.53 -19.31 -29.11
N ILE A 74 7.46 -17.99 -28.93
CA ILE A 74 8.65 -17.12 -28.82
C ILE A 74 9.14 -17.12 -27.37
N GLY A 75 8.23 -16.96 -26.42
CA GLY A 75 8.55 -17.01 -24.99
C GLY A 75 7.38 -16.60 -24.11
N CYS A 76 7.51 -16.82 -22.81
CA CYS A 76 6.46 -16.52 -21.84
C CYS A 76 7.00 -15.84 -20.59
N LEU A 77 6.07 -15.29 -19.82
CA LEU A 77 6.32 -14.62 -18.57
C LEU A 77 5.15 -14.86 -17.61
N SER A 78 5.46 -15.06 -16.33
CA SER A 78 4.47 -15.15 -15.26
C SER A 78 4.77 -14.12 -14.19
N VAL A 79 3.75 -13.34 -13.81
CA VAL A 79 3.88 -12.25 -12.82
C VAL A 79 2.84 -12.47 -11.73
N GLY A 80 3.26 -12.52 -10.47
CA GLY A 80 2.35 -12.70 -9.34
C GLY A 80 1.43 -11.49 -9.14
N ALA A 81 0.16 -11.74 -8.81
CA ALA A 81 -0.84 -10.68 -8.63
C ALA A 81 -0.52 -9.73 -7.47
N GLU A 82 0.37 -10.11 -6.56
CA GLU A 82 0.91 -9.24 -5.52
C GLU A 82 1.61 -7.99 -6.03
N HIS A 83 2.04 -7.98 -7.29
CA HIS A 83 2.72 -6.86 -7.92
C HIS A 83 1.79 -5.86 -8.63
N PHE A 84 0.51 -6.21 -8.87
CA PHE A 84 -0.36 -5.38 -9.72
C PHE A 84 -0.96 -4.16 -9.02
N TRP A 85 -1.16 -4.25 -7.70
CA TRP A 85 -1.97 -3.30 -6.94
C TRP A 85 -1.35 -1.90 -6.77
N GLN A 86 -0.09 -1.72 -7.17
CA GLN A 86 0.61 -0.43 -7.12
C GLN A 86 0.74 0.24 -8.49
N GLY A 87 0.16 -0.36 -9.55
CA GLY A 87 0.47 -0.01 -10.92
C GLY A 87 1.86 -0.51 -11.30
N LEU A 88 1.93 -1.39 -12.30
CA LEU A 88 3.16 -2.05 -12.71
C LEU A 88 3.45 -1.74 -14.18
N ASN A 89 4.52 -0.99 -14.43
CA ASN A 89 5.14 -0.96 -15.76
C ASN A 89 6.26 -2.00 -15.75
N LEU A 90 6.04 -3.08 -16.46
CA LEU A 90 6.93 -4.23 -16.51
C LEU A 90 7.76 -4.18 -17.78
N VAL A 91 9.07 -4.34 -17.61
CA VAL A 91 10.01 -4.66 -18.68
C VAL A 91 10.72 -5.92 -18.25
N GLN A 92 10.42 -7.03 -18.90
CA GLN A 92 10.98 -8.31 -18.50
C GLN A 92 11.39 -9.14 -19.71
N GLN A 93 12.53 -9.80 -19.55
CA GLN A 93 13.04 -10.74 -20.55
C GLN A 93 12.09 -11.93 -20.62
N LEU A 94 11.72 -12.32 -21.84
CA LEU A 94 10.90 -13.51 -22.06
C LEU A 94 11.70 -14.76 -21.70
N GLN A 95 11.02 -15.75 -21.14
CA GLN A 95 11.58 -17.07 -20.86
C GLN A 95 11.10 -18.06 -21.91
N PHE A 96 11.99 -18.94 -22.37
CA PHE A 96 11.55 -20.07 -23.19
C PHE A 96 10.77 -21.07 -22.34
N GLU A 97 9.70 -21.63 -22.90
CA GLU A 97 9.10 -22.84 -22.31
C GLU A 97 10.10 -24.02 -22.34
N ASN A 98 10.96 -24.07 -23.36
CA ASN A 98 12.07 -25.02 -23.48
C ASN A 98 13.36 -24.27 -23.86
N PRO A 99 14.26 -23.97 -22.91
CA PRO A 99 15.43 -23.15 -23.18
C PRO A 99 16.37 -23.81 -24.21
N PRO A 100 16.82 -23.09 -25.25
CA PRO A 100 17.82 -23.59 -26.17
C PRO A 100 19.14 -23.84 -25.43
N LYS A 101 19.91 -24.81 -25.93
CA LYS A 101 21.18 -25.25 -25.29
C LYS A 101 22.23 -24.13 -25.14
N ASP A 102 22.09 -23.06 -25.92
CA ASP A 102 23.11 -22.02 -26.08
C ASP A 102 22.78 -20.69 -25.39
N GLY A 103 21.75 -20.65 -24.52
CA GLY A 103 21.47 -19.50 -23.67
C GLY A 103 21.05 -18.22 -24.42
N GLU A 104 20.56 -18.36 -25.66
CA GLU A 104 20.04 -17.25 -26.45
C GLU A 104 18.84 -16.56 -25.76
N CYS A 105 18.65 -15.27 -26.04
CA CYS A 105 17.56 -14.46 -25.51
C CYS A 105 16.42 -14.39 -26.53
N CYS A 106 15.19 -14.71 -26.12
CA CYS A 106 13.99 -14.65 -26.96
C CYS A 106 13.31 -13.27 -27.01
N GLY A 107 13.98 -12.22 -26.51
CA GLY A 107 13.51 -10.84 -26.55
C GLY A 107 12.97 -10.33 -25.22
N TRP A 108 12.40 -9.12 -25.27
CA TRP A 108 11.90 -8.37 -24.12
C TRP A 108 10.43 -8.03 -24.32
N LEU A 109 9.63 -8.22 -23.27
CA LEU A 109 8.24 -7.80 -23.24
C LEU A 109 8.08 -6.56 -22.36
N TYR A 110 7.41 -5.56 -22.92
CA TYR A 110 7.01 -4.35 -22.23
C TYR A 110 5.49 -4.41 -22.00
N ALA A 111 5.04 -4.37 -20.75
CA ALA A 111 3.62 -4.42 -20.41
C ALA A 111 3.30 -3.39 -19.32
N SER A 112 2.16 -2.70 -19.45
CA SER A 112 1.64 -1.81 -18.41
C SER A 112 0.39 -2.42 -17.80
N ILE A 113 0.39 -2.57 -16.48
CA ILE A 113 -0.71 -3.10 -15.69
C ILE A 113 -1.16 -2.01 -14.74
N THR A 114 -2.42 -1.62 -14.84
CA THR A 114 -3.02 -0.61 -13.96
C THR A 114 -4.12 -1.24 -13.14
N ALA A 115 -3.99 -1.17 -11.81
CA ALA A 115 -5.05 -1.56 -10.88
C ALA A 115 -6.02 -0.39 -10.66
N TYR A 116 -7.31 -0.68 -10.66
CA TYR A 116 -8.37 0.29 -10.41
C TYR A 116 -9.08 0.00 -9.09
N ALA A 117 -9.47 1.05 -8.38
CA ALA A 117 -10.14 0.94 -7.08
C ALA A 117 -11.58 0.39 -7.17
N SER A 118 -12.18 0.37 -8.36
CA SER A 118 -13.50 -0.22 -8.59
C SER A 118 -13.61 -0.77 -10.01
N LEU A 119 -14.56 -1.69 -10.20
CA LEU A 119 -14.84 -2.32 -11.49
C LEU A 119 -15.35 -1.30 -12.51
N GLU A 120 -16.15 -0.35 -12.08
CA GLU A 120 -16.71 0.72 -12.92
C GLU A 120 -15.61 1.61 -13.47
N LYS A 121 -14.64 2.01 -12.64
CA LYS A 121 -13.47 2.78 -13.08
C LYS A 121 -12.60 1.99 -14.04
N ALA A 122 -12.43 0.69 -13.79
CA ALA A 122 -11.70 -0.19 -14.70
C ALA A 122 -12.38 -0.29 -16.07
N LYS A 123 -13.71 -0.44 -16.08
CA LYS A 123 -14.53 -0.49 -17.30
C LYS A 123 -14.54 0.84 -18.05
N GLU A 124 -14.63 1.96 -17.34
CA GLU A 124 -14.55 3.30 -17.92
C GLU A 124 -13.18 3.53 -18.58
N ALA A 125 -12.09 3.20 -17.88
CA ALA A 125 -10.74 3.32 -18.43
C ALA A 125 -10.52 2.38 -19.64
N ALA A 126 -10.98 1.12 -19.55
CA ALA A 126 -10.93 0.19 -20.67
C ALA A 126 -11.74 0.69 -21.87
N HIS A 127 -12.90 1.28 -21.63
CA HIS A 127 -13.73 1.87 -22.68
C HIS A 127 -13.06 3.08 -23.33
N ILE A 128 -12.41 3.96 -22.55
CA ILE A 128 -11.62 5.09 -23.07
C ILE A 128 -10.52 4.58 -24.00
N ILE A 129 -9.75 3.57 -23.58
CA ILE A 129 -8.66 2.99 -24.40
C ILE A 129 -9.21 2.37 -25.70
N GLN A 130 -10.37 1.71 -25.64
CA GLN A 130 -11.00 1.11 -26.81
C GLN A 130 -11.60 2.17 -27.76
N THR A 131 -12.12 3.29 -27.24
CA THR A 131 -12.80 4.33 -28.02
C THR A 131 -11.88 5.45 -28.50
N SER A 132 -10.73 5.68 -27.84
CA SER A 132 -9.68 6.60 -28.30
C SER A 132 -8.93 6.08 -29.54
N ARG A 133 -9.32 4.92 -30.07
CA ARG A 133 -8.81 4.34 -31.31
C ARG A 133 -9.27 5.15 -32.53
N THR A 134 -8.68 6.32 -32.74
CA THR A 134 -8.73 7.00 -34.03
C THR A 134 -7.76 6.35 -35.01
N PRO A 135 -8.15 6.03 -36.25
CA PRO A 135 -7.25 5.49 -37.25
C PRO A 135 -6.42 6.62 -37.89
N ARG A 136 -5.36 7.06 -37.23
CA ARG A 136 -4.29 7.92 -37.80
C ARG A 136 -3.03 7.70 -36.97
N SER A 137 -1.81 7.69 -37.48
CA SER A 137 -1.21 7.82 -38.80
C SER A 137 0.25 7.43 -38.54
N ARG A 138 0.89 6.72 -39.47
CA ARG A 138 2.33 6.42 -39.40
C ARG A 138 3.12 7.72 -39.20
N SER A 139 3.70 7.91 -38.02
CA SER A 139 4.80 8.84 -37.81
C SER A 139 5.91 8.11 -37.05
N ARG A 140 6.87 7.64 -37.84
CA ARG A 140 8.19 7.16 -37.42
C ARG A 140 8.80 8.16 -36.43
N ILE A 141 9.10 7.72 -35.21
CA ILE A 141 10.19 8.30 -34.43
C ILE A 141 11.34 7.32 -34.58
N THR A 142 12.26 7.69 -35.47
CA THR A 142 13.57 7.05 -35.60
C THR A 142 14.46 7.61 -34.50
N SER A 143 15.12 6.71 -33.77
CA SER A 143 16.21 7.02 -32.86
C SER A 143 17.33 7.73 -33.63
N LEU A 144 17.80 8.85 -33.10
CA LEU A 144 19.03 9.48 -33.57
C LEU A 144 19.90 9.83 -32.36
N TRP A 145 20.72 8.84 -32.01
CA TRP A 145 21.97 9.09 -31.30
C TRP A 145 22.82 10.05 -32.13
N ARG A 146 23.11 11.24 -31.60
CA ARG A 146 24.26 12.04 -32.02
C ARG A 146 25.06 12.46 -30.80
N GLN A 147 26.24 11.87 -30.68
CA GLN A 147 27.39 12.51 -30.06
C GLN A 147 27.58 13.89 -30.71
N THR A 148 27.84 14.92 -29.91
CA THR A 148 28.78 15.98 -30.32
C THR A 148 29.46 16.58 -29.10
N LYS A 149 30.78 16.66 -29.23
CA LYS A 149 31.76 17.24 -28.32
C LYS A 149 31.64 18.77 -28.29
N SER A 150 32.10 19.31 -27.16
CA SER A 150 32.70 20.63 -26.91
C SER A 150 32.84 21.62 -28.08
N HIS A 151 32.35 22.85 -27.89
CA HIS A 151 33.22 24.03 -27.82
C HIS A 151 32.53 25.24 -27.19
N SER A 152 33.33 25.96 -26.42
CA SER A 152 33.18 27.30 -25.85
C SER A 152 32.76 28.39 -26.83
N SER A 153 31.91 29.33 -26.40
CA SER A 153 32.25 30.77 -26.39
C SER A 153 31.14 31.62 -25.77
N SER A 154 31.58 32.77 -25.27
CA SER A 154 30.94 33.81 -24.47
C SER A 154 30.19 34.88 -25.28
N HIS A 155 29.14 35.47 -24.69
CA HIS A 155 28.72 36.90 -24.67
C HIS A 155 27.29 36.96 -24.09
N ALA A 156 26.95 37.65 -22.99
CA ALA A 156 27.02 39.07 -22.60
C ALA A 156 25.95 39.98 -23.26
N GLY A 157 25.08 40.57 -22.42
CA GLY A 157 24.13 41.67 -22.68
C GLY A 157 22.67 41.31 -22.33
N GLU A 158 22.07 41.76 -21.21
CA GLU A 158 21.42 43.09 -20.97
C GLU A 158 20.17 43.30 -21.87
N ASP A 159 18.96 43.72 -21.43
CA ASP A 159 18.45 44.32 -20.19
C ASP A 159 16.91 44.53 -20.26
N VAL A 160 16.27 44.89 -19.14
CA VAL A 160 14.92 45.53 -18.93
C VAL A 160 13.64 44.72 -19.27
N GLY A 161 12.58 44.60 -18.46
CA GLY A 161 12.15 45.17 -17.17
C GLY A 161 10.61 45.28 -17.17
N THR A 162 9.92 44.95 -16.07
CA THR A 162 8.68 45.59 -15.57
C THR A 162 8.19 44.90 -14.29
N ASP A 163 8.06 45.68 -13.22
CA ASP A 163 7.44 45.33 -11.94
C ASP A 163 5.90 45.21 -12.06
N ALA A 164 5.33 44.22 -11.38
CA ALA A 164 3.96 44.28 -10.85
C ALA A 164 3.83 43.32 -9.65
N ASP A 165 3.20 43.83 -8.59
CA ASP A 165 2.97 43.23 -7.28
C ASP A 165 2.37 41.81 -7.30
N GLU A 166 2.93 40.91 -6.50
CA GLU A 166 2.26 39.68 -6.04
C GLU A 166 2.47 39.44 -4.53
N PRO A 167 1.46 38.90 -3.82
CA PRO A 167 1.48 38.73 -2.38
C PRO A 167 2.36 37.55 -1.96
N THR A 168 3.11 37.75 -0.88
CA THR A 168 4.06 36.82 -0.28
C THR A 168 3.39 35.49 0.14
N VAL A 169 3.47 34.49 -0.74
CA VAL A 169 3.24 33.08 -0.40
C VAL A 169 4.50 32.54 0.26
N ILE A 170 4.38 32.05 1.49
CA ILE A 170 5.45 31.29 2.16
C ILE A 170 5.64 29.99 1.37
N GLN A 171 6.62 30.03 0.47
CA GLN A 171 7.02 28.93 -0.38
C GLN A 171 7.81 27.94 0.48
N SER A 172 7.17 26.84 0.88
CA SER A 172 7.88 25.71 1.45
C SER A 172 8.78 25.10 0.36
N CYS A 173 10.08 25.34 0.48
CA CYS A 173 11.08 24.76 -0.39
C CYS A 173 11.21 23.25 -0.12
N PHE A 174 10.39 22.44 -0.80
CA PHE A 174 10.70 21.03 -1.05
C PHE A 174 10.59 20.76 -2.56
N PRO A 175 11.68 20.34 -3.23
CA PRO A 175 11.62 20.03 -4.66
C PRO A 175 10.76 18.78 -4.88
N ALA A 176 9.62 18.95 -5.54
CA ALA A 176 8.65 17.90 -5.89
C ALA A 176 9.16 16.89 -6.96
N SER A 177 10.47 16.74 -7.14
CA SER A 177 11.06 15.99 -8.26
C SER A 177 11.76 14.66 -7.89
N LYS A 178 11.66 14.18 -6.65
CA LYS A 178 12.30 12.91 -6.24
C LYS A 178 11.47 11.99 -5.33
N LEU A 179 10.19 11.80 -5.64
CA LEU A 179 9.45 10.62 -5.19
C LEU A 179 9.25 9.69 -6.39
N ARG A 180 10.37 9.12 -6.85
CA ARG A 180 10.35 7.91 -7.67
C ARG A 180 10.43 6.71 -6.73
N CYS A 181 9.45 5.81 -6.88
CA CYS A 181 9.59 4.37 -6.66
C CYS A 181 9.45 3.85 -5.22
N ALA A 182 8.37 3.10 -5.00
CA ALA A 182 8.33 1.92 -4.12
C ALA A 182 8.07 0.66 -4.98
N SER A 183 8.72 0.58 -6.14
CA SER A 183 8.51 -0.42 -7.18
C SER A 183 9.84 -0.85 -7.82
N ARG A 184 10.72 -1.47 -7.05
CA ARG A 184 11.91 -2.13 -7.60
C ARG A 184 12.09 -3.51 -6.99
N GLY A 185 11.48 -4.50 -7.65
CA GLY A 185 11.94 -5.88 -7.63
C GLY A 185 13.04 -6.06 -8.69
N ILE A 186 14.28 -6.05 -8.22
CA ILE A 186 15.49 -6.77 -8.70
C ILE A 186 16.09 -6.42 -10.10
N LEU A 187 17.39 -6.08 -10.03
CA LEU A 187 18.47 -5.96 -11.03
C LEU A 187 18.60 -4.66 -11.85
N SER A 188 19.27 -3.67 -11.26
CA SER A 188 20.47 -3.08 -11.88
C SER A 188 21.39 -2.56 -10.77
N GLU A 189 22.69 -2.83 -10.93
CA GLU A 189 23.76 -2.47 -10.00
C GLU A 189 24.01 -0.96 -9.95
N GLU A 190 23.14 -0.24 -9.26
CA GLU A 190 23.50 0.95 -8.50
C GLU A 190 22.67 0.88 -7.22
N ARG A 191 23.30 0.52 -6.09
CA ARG A 191 22.63 0.51 -4.77
C ARG A 191 22.34 1.96 -4.37
N GLU A 192 21.30 2.54 -4.97
CA GLU A 192 20.60 3.66 -4.35
C GLU A 192 20.13 3.17 -2.96
N ASP A 193 20.46 3.95 -1.94
CA ASP A 193 20.08 3.72 -0.54
C ASP A 193 18.62 3.28 -0.42
N MET A 194 18.38 2.00 -0.17
CA MET A 194 17.04 1.43 0.06
C MET A 194 16.50 1.99 1.39
N LYS A 195 15.84 3.14 1.32
CA LYS A 195 15.13 3.75 2.44
C LYS A 195 13.81 3.02 2.68
N GLY A 196 13.55 2.68 3.94
CA GLY A 196 12.27 2.18 4.43
C GLY A 196 11.32 3.31 4.85
N TYR A 197 10.03 3.12 4.56
CA TYR A 197 8.95 4.07 4.82
C TYR A 197 7.80 3.38 5.55
N ALA A 198 6.98 4.16 6.26
CA ALA A 198 5.71 3.65 6.78
C ALA A 198 4.82 3.15 5.63
N TYR A 199 4.03 2.10 5.89
CA TYR A 199 3.10 1.56 4.89
C TYR A 199 2.17 2.65 4.35
N ALA A 200 1.60 3.47 5.24
CA ALA A 200 0.73 4.59 4.89
C ALA A 200 1.41 5.59 3.95
N THR A 201 2.70 5.86 4.13
CA THR A 201 3.47 6.77 3.25
C THR A 201 3.57 6.18 1.85
N ALA A 202 3.90 4.89 1.74
CA ALA A 202 4.05 4.21 0.46
C ALA A 202 2.73 4.18 -0.31
N VAL A 203 1.63 3.74 0.32
CA VAL A 203 0.33 3.60 -0.35
C VAL A 203 -0.33 4.94 -0.69
N ASN A 204 0.01 6.01 0.02
CA ASN A 204 -0.49 7.36 -0.28
C ASN A 204 0.39 8.11 -1.30
N GLY A 205 1.48 7.51 -1.77
CA GLY A 205 2.44 8.15 -2.67
C GLY A 205 3.15 9.35 -2.05
N GLY A 206 3.48 9.25 -0.75
CA GLY A 206 4.12 10.33 0.02
C GLY A 206 3.20 11.50 0.38
N ARG A 207 1.92 11.46 -0.01
CA ARG A 207 0.97 12.53 0.30
C ARG A 207 0.40 12.38 1.70
N ALA A 208 0.33 13.48 2.43
CA ALA A 208 -0.34 13.52 3.71
C ALA A 208 -1.86 13.34 3.52
N ASN A 209 -2.39 12.26 4.10
CA ASN A 209 -3.83 11.98 4.15
C ASN A 209 -4.28 11.99 5.60
N LEU A 210 -4.98 13.05 6.00
CA LEU A 210 -5.45 13.22 7.37
C LEU A 210 -6.51 12.18 7.72
N ALA A 211 -6.25 11.43 8.79
CA ALA A 211 -7.20 10.48 9.34
C ALA A 211 -8.16 11.19 10.30
N SER A 212 -9.46 10.93 10.16
CA SER A 212 -10.48 11.46 11.07
C SER A 212 -10.63 10.63 12.34
N LYS A 213 -10.05 9.43 12.36
CA LYS A 213 -10.13 8.50 13.49
C LYS A 213 -8.78 7.90 13.79
N MET A 214 -8.35 7.87 15.05
CA MET A 214 -7.22 7.07 15.52
C MET A 214 -7.73 5.74 16.07
N VAL A 215 -6.99 4.67 15.85
CA VAL A 215 -7.30 3.35 16.42
C VAL A 215 -6.28 2.98 17.49
N THR A 216 -6.74 2.92 18.73
CA THR A 216 -5.98 2.36 19.85
C THR A 216 -6.14 0.85 19.83
N HIS A 217 -5.02 0.14 19.76
CA HIS A 217 -4.97 -1.31 19.74
C HIS A 217 -3.68 -1.82 20.38
N SER A 218 -3.73 -3.05 20.89
CA SER A 218 -2.53 -3.77 21.31
C SER A 218 -1.93 -4.53 20.12
N TRP A 219 -0.60 -4.72 20.15
CA TRP A 219 0.12 -5.54 19.16
C TRP A 219 -0.10 -7.04 19.35
N ARG A 220 -0.72 -7.47 20.46
CA ARG A 220 -1.19 -8.85 20.65
C ARG A 220 -2.52 -9.10 19.94
N ASN A 221 -3.22 -8.05 19.50
CA ASN A 221 -4.50 -8.20 18.85
C ASN A 221 -4.33 -8.97 17.53
N LYS A 222 -5.22 -9.95 17.30
CA LYS A 222 -5.25 -10.63 16.00
C LYS A 222 -5.52 -9.58 14.93
N PHE A 223 -4.76 -9.61 13.85
CA PHE A 223 -4.91 -8.63 12.77
C PHE A 223 -6.35 -8.58 12.23
N SER A 224 -7.01 -9.74 12.10
CA SER A 224 -8.42 -9.82 11.70
C SER A 224 -9.39 -9.17 12.70
N HIS A 225 -9.09 -9.22 14.00
CA HIS A 225 -9.92 -8.59 15.04
C HIS A 225 -9.74 -7.07 15.05
N LEU A 226 -8.51 -6.58 14.87
CA LEU A 226 -8.24 -5.15 14.67
C LEU A 226 -9.05 -4.61 13.48
N LEU A 227 -8.97 -5.27 12.32
CA LEU A 227 -9.76 -4.86 11.16
C LEU A 227 -11.26 -4.98 11.40
N ALA A 228 -11.73 -6.04 12.07
CA ALA A 228 -13.14 -6.20 12.42
C ALA A 228 -13.64 -5.06 13.31
N ALA A 229 -12.86 -4.60 14.29
CA ALA A 229 -13.20 -3.46 15.14
C ALA A 229 -13.31 -2.15 14.35
N VAL A 230 -12.40 -1.92 13.39
CA VAL A 230 -12.48 -0.76 12.47
C VAL A 230 -13.74 -0.84 11.61
N LEU A 231 -14.06 -2.01 11.08
CA LEU A 231 -15.29 -2.23 10.32
C LEU A 231 -16.54 -2.05 11.19
N ALA A 232 -16.49 -2.47 12.46
CA ALA A 232 -17.58 -2.27 13.41
C ALA A 232 -17.82 -0.79 13.67
N ASP A 233 -16.76 0.00 13.85
CA ASP A 233 -16.87 1.45 13.93
C ASP A 233 -17.51 2.06 12.67
N ALA A 234 -16.98 1.76 11.49
CA ALA A 234 -17.51 2.26 10.23
C ALA A 234 -18.99 1.88 10.01
N LEU A 235 -19.39 0.67 10.41
CA LEU A 235 -20.77 0.18 10.28
C LEU A 235 -21.68 0.58 11.45
N ASN A 236 -21.16 1.32 12.43
CA ASN A 236 -21.83 1.68 13.67
C ASN A 236 -22.38 0.48 14.45
N ALA A 237 -21.57 -0.57 14.54
CA ALA A 237 -21.79 -1.73 15.39
C ALA A 237 -20.96 -1.63 16.68
N ASP A 238 -21.53 -2.08 17.79
CA ASP A 238 -20.84 -2.11 19.10
C ASP A 238 -19.94 -3.34 19.25
N LYS A 239 -20.26 -4.40 18.51
CA LYS A 239 -19.57 -5.68 18.53
C LYS A 239 -18.95 -5.99 17.18
N TYR A 240 -17.89 -6.78 17.17
CA TYR A 240 -17.17 -7.12 15.94
C TYR A 240 -17.00 -8.62 15.65
N ASP A 241 -17.53 -9.52 16.47
CA ASP A 241 -17.47 -10.98 16.29
C ASP A 241 -18.00 -11.45 14.93
N GLU A 242 -19.18 -10.98 14.52
CA GLU A 242 -19.74 -11.30 13.20
C GLU A 242 -18.87 -10.81 12.04
N LEU A 243 -18.24 -9.64 12.21
CA LEU A 243 -17.36 -9.04 11.21
C LEU A 243 -16.02 -9.79 11.14
N ALA A 244 -15.49 -10.21 12.29
CA ALA A 244 -14.31 -11.07 12.36
C ALA A 244 -14.57 -12.42 11.67
N GLN A 245 -15.76 -13.00 11.87
CA GLN A 245 -16.17 -14.22 11.17
C GLN A 245 -16.30 -13.98 9.65
N SER A 246 -16.89 -12.87 9.23
CA SER A 246 -16.97 -12.51 7.80
C SER A 246 -15.58 -12.32 7.17
N LEU A 247 -14.62 -11.72 7.88
CA LEU A 247 -13.23 -11.61 7.43
C LEU A 247 -12.57 -12.99 7.33
N ALA A 248 -12.73 -13.85 8.33
CA ALA A 248 -12.20 -15.21 8.33
C ALA A 248 -12.77 -16.07 7.19
N SER A 249 -14.05 -15.90 6.89
CA SER A 249 -14.75 -16.55 5.77
C SER A 249 -14.57 -15.83 4.43
N ARG A 250 -13.65 -14.86 4.33
CA ARG A 250 -13.32 -14.11 3.10
C ARG A 250 -14.54 -13.45 2.43
N GLN A 251 -15.53 -13.01 3.20
CA GLN A 251 -16.75 -12.36 2.70
C GLN A 251 -16.51 -10.87 2.34
N PHE A 252 -15.42 -10.56 1.64
CA PHE A 252 -14.97 -9.18 1.39
C PHE A 252 -15.97 -8.37 0.55
N LEU A 253 -16.63 -8.99 -0.43
CA LEU A 253 -17.66 -8.33 -1.24
C LEU A 253 -18.83 -7.86 -0.38
N LYS A 254 -19.35 -8.73 0.50
CA LYS A 254 -20.44 -8.40 1.44
C LYS A 254 -20.05 -7.23 2.36
N LEU A 255 -18.84 -7.26 2.90
CA LEU A 255 -18.33 -6.19 3.78
C LEU A 255 -18.18 -4.86 3.01
N THR A 256 -17.62 -4.91 1.81
CA THR A 256 -17.45 -3.74 0.93
C THR A 256 -18.78 -3.13 0.54
N GLU A 257 -19.78 -3.95 0.19
CA GLU A 257 -21.12 -3.48 -0.10
C GLU A 257 -21.80 -2.84 1.12
N ALA A 258 -21.63 -3.41 2.31
CA ALA A 258 -22.16 -2.83 3.54
C ALA A 258 -21.56 -1.44 3.82
N LEU A 259 -20.24 -1.29 3.68
CA LEU A 259 -19.56 0.00 3.82
C LEU A 259 -20.00 0.99 2.74
N ARG A 260 -20.14 0.55 1.49
CA ARG A 260 -20.62 1.38 0.38
C ARG A 260 -22.03 1.90 0.64
N LYS A 261 -22.95 1.04 1.09
CA LYS A 261 -24.33 1.40 1.45
C LYS A 261 -24.38 2.44 2.57
N LYS A 262 -23.38 2.44 3.47
CA LYS A 262 -23.25 3.42 4.56
C LYS A 262 -22.46 4.67 4.18
N GLY A 263 -21.85 4.73 2.98
CA GLY A 263 -20.99 5.83 2.56
C GLY A 263 -19.66 5.90 3.34
N GLN A 264 -19.15 4.77 3.83
CA GLN A 264 -18.04 4.71 4.79
C GLN A 264 -16.71 4.25 4.17
N LEU A 265 -16.66 4.06 2.85
CA LEU A 265 -15.45 3.58 2.16
C LEU A 265 -14.30 4.58 2.20
N ASP A 266 -14.58 5.87 2.34
CA ASP A 266 -13.58 6.94 2.32
C ASP A 266 -13.18 7.44 3.72
N VAL A 267 -13.66 6.79 4.79
CA VAL A 267 -13.25 7.12 6.16
C VAL A 267 -11.81 6.65 6.37
N ARG A 268 -10.99 7.56 6.90
CA ARG A 268 -9.56 7.33 7.09
C ARG A 268 -9.26 7.10 8.55
N TYR A 269 -8.64 5.97 8.82
CA TYR A 269 -8.20 5.56 10.15
C TYR A 269 -6.67 5.64 10.24
N TRP A 270 -6.17 6.28 11.28
CA TRP A 270 -4.78 6.21 11.68
C TRP A 270 -4.61 5.00 12.57
N ILE A 271 -3.74 4.08 12.15
CA ILE A 271 -3.43 2.84 12.87
C ILE A 271 -1.92 2.76 12.95
N CYS A 272 -1.36 2.62 14.15
CA CYS A 272 0.09 2.73 14.33
C CYS A 272 0.87 1.69 13.51
N ALA A 273 0.33 0.47 13.37
CA ALA A 273 0.92 -0.60 12.56
C ALA A 273 1.12 -0.22 11.08
N PHE A 274 0.33 0.73 10.54
CA PHE A 274 0.46 1.21 9.17
C PHE A 274 1.12 2.59 9.07
N SER A 275 0.93 3.42 10.09
CA SER A 275 1.18 4.86 10.01
C SER A 275 2.53 5.24 10.59
N VAL A 276 3.03 4.50 11.59
CA VAL A 276 4.36 4.71 12.17
C VAL A 276 5.40 4.04 11.29
N ASN A 277 6.48 4.75 10.97
CA ASN A 277 7.57 4.22 10.19
C ASN A 277 8.44 3.26 11.03
N GLN A 278 8.07 1.98 11.09
CA GLN A 278 8.86 0.99 11.81
C GLN A 278 10.29 0.82 11.26
N HIS A 279 10.58 1.31 10.04
CA HIS A 279 11.94 1.33 9.50
C HIS A 279 12.86 2.39 10.12
N THR A 280 12.31 3.42 10.75
CA THR A 280 13.10 4.36 11.57
C THR A 280 13.26 3.88 12.99
N GLY A 281 12.57 2.82 13.42
CA GLY A 281 12.71 2.26 14.76
C GLY A 281 13.30 0.87 14.72
N ILE A 282 12.43 -0.12 14.79
CA ILE A 282 12.75 -1.47 15.23
C ILE A 282 13.14 -2.45 14.10
N CYS A 283 13.07 -2.06 12.83
CA CYS A 283 13.20 -3.02 11.71
C CYS A 283 14.55 -3.73 11.62
N ALA A 284 15.63 -3.15 12.15
CA ALA A 284 16.98 -3.73 12.09
C ALA A 284 17.23 -4.75 13.21
N SER A 285 16.39 -4.76 14.24
CA SER A 285 16.51 -5.65 15.40
C SER A 285 15.15 -6.28 15.73
N PRO A 286 14.52 -7.01 14.79
CA PRO A 286 13.27 -7.69 15.07
C PRO A 286 13.49 -8.83 16.08
N PRO A 287 12.44 -9.30 16.77
CA PRO A 287 12.51 -10.57 17.48
C PRO A 287 12.88 -11.71 16.52
N PRO A 288 13.50 -12.81 17.01
CA PRO A 288 14.01 -13.87 16.15
C PRO A 288 12.91 -14.57 15.35
N SER A 289 11.69 -14.62 15.89
CA SER A 289 10.53 -15.20 15.23
C SER A 289 9.27 -14.39 15.50
N ASP A 290 8.28 -14.54 14.61
CA ASP A 290 6.94 -14.01 14.81
C ASP A 290 6.11 -14.86 15.78
N SER A 291 4.85 -14.46 16.01
CA SER A 291 3.91 -15.16 16.89
C SER A 291 3.48 -16.54 16.36
N THR A 292 3.78 -16.86 15.11
CA THR A 292 3.57 -18.19 14.51
C THR A 292 4.85 -19.03 14.46
N GLY A 293 5.95 -18.52 15.01
CA GLY A 293 7.23 -19.22 15.08
C GLY A 293 8.07 -19.12 13.81
N TYR A 294 7.67 -18.32 12.82
CA TYR A 294 8.48 -18.11 11.61
C TYR A 294 9.61 -17.15 11.90
N ALA A 295 10.81 -17.47 11.41
CA ALA A 295 11.98 -16.64 11.59
C ALA A 295 11.80 -15.28 10.89
N ILE A 296 12.06 -14.19 11.62
CA ILE A 296 12.02 -12.84 11.06
C ILE A 296 13.43 -12.45 10.64
N THR A 297 13.60 -12.06 9.38
CA THR A 297 14.88 -11.56 8.89
C THR A 297 15.02 -10.08 9.21
N PRO A 298 16.13 -9.65 9.87
CA PRO A 298 16.42 -8.24 10.06
C PRO A 298 16.41 -7.46 8.73
N CYS A 299 15.80 -6.28 8.74
CA CYS A 299 15.73 -5.44 7.56
C CYS A 299 17.10 -4.80 7.24
N CYS A 300 17.51 -4.81 5.97
CA CYS A 300 18.77 -4.25 5.50
C CYS A 300 18.67 -2.80 4.96
N CYS A 301 17.61 -2.07 5.31
CA CYS A 301 17.43 -0.70 4.83
C CYS A 301 18.44 0.28 5.46
N SER A 302 18.81 1.32 4.72
CA SER A 302 19.73 2.36 5.20
C SER A 302 19.04 3.51 5.96
N THR A 303 17.75 3.38 6.27
CA THR A 303 17.02 4.34 7.10
C THR A 303 17.65 4.45 8.49
N ALA A 304 17.94 5.68 8.93
CA ALA A 304 18.46 5.95 10.27
C ALA A 304 17.50 5.45 11.36
N LYS A 305 18.06 4.89 12.43
CA LYS A 305 17.29 4.32 13.54
C LYS A 305 17.21 5.30 14.72
N HIS A 306 16.00 5.67 15.08
CA HIS A 306 15.61 6.56 16.17
C HIS A 306 14.61 5.82 17.06
N PHE A 307 15.11 5.08 18.04
CA PHE A 307 14.26 4.36 18.99
C PHE A 307 13.62 5.30 20.03
N SER A 308 14.29 6.41 20.35
CA SER A 308 13.84 7.41 21.32
C SER A 308 14.25 8.83 20.88
N GLY A 309 13.85 9.84 21.66
CA GLY A 309 14.15 11.25 21.41
C GLY A 309 13.18 11.91 20.43
N GLU A 310 13.53 13.09 19.93
CA GLU A 310 12.66 13.93 19.09
C GLU A 310 12.35 13.33 17.72
N LEU A 311 13.24 12.49 17.20
CA LEU A 311 13.12 11.88 15.87
C LEU A 311 12.42 10.51 15.88
N SER A 312 12.09 9.97 17.06
CA SER A 312 11.35 8.72 17.17
C SER A 312 9.87 9.00 16.99
N GLU A 313 9.23 8.41 15.98
CA GLU A 313 7.77 8.51 15.81
C GLU A 313 7.00 7.75 16.90
N MET A 314 7.64 6.79 17.56
CA MET A 314 7.00 5.90 18.53
C MET A 314 6.59 6.59 19.84
N ASN A 315 7.14 7.77 20.14
CA ASN A 315 6.81 8.56 21.34
C ASN A 315 5.97 9.82 21.02
N LYS A 316 5.43 9.93 19.80
CA LYS A 316 4.77 11.13 19.25
C LYS A 316 3.26 11.01 19.12
N PHE A 317 2.65 10.15 19.92
CA PHE A 317 1.23 9.86 19.82
C PHE A 317 0.40 11.08 20.29
N ASP A 318 0.77 11.71 21.41
CA ASP A 318 0.15 12.94 21.91
C ASP A 318 0.26 14.07 20.86
N ASP A 319 1.48 14.30 20.33
CA ASP A 319 1.75 15.29 19.28
C ASP A 319 0.88 15.02 18.04
N MET A 320 0.74 13.76 17.63
CA MET A 320 -0.10 13.34 16.50
C MET A 320 -1.59 13.57 16.77
N MET A 321 -2.07 13.24 17.96
CA MET A 321 -3.46 13.41 18.35
C MET A 321 -3.84 14.90 18.39
N ALA A 322 -3.01 15.74 18.99
CA ALA A 322 -3.18 17.19 19.00
C ALA A 322 -3.18 17.76 17.58
N TYR A 323 -2.18 17.39 16.76
CA TYR A 323 -2.08 17.85 15.38
C TYR A 323 -3.30 17.48 14.53
N LEU A 324 -3.77 16.23 14.59
CA LEU A 324 -4.94 15.79 13.82
C LEU A 324 -6.21 16.49 14.31
N LYS A 325 -6.41 16.62 15.62
CA LYS A 325 -7.55 17.35 16.20
C LYS A 325 -7.60 18.79 15.70
N ASP A 326 -6.49 19.51 15.81
CA ASP A 326 -6.42 20.94 15.46
C ASP A 326 -6.58 21.14 13.95
N THR A 327 -5.89 20.32 13.14
CA THR A 327 -5.92 20.45 11.68
C THR A 327 -7.31 20.11 11.11
N LEU A 328 -7.96 19.06 11.63
CA LEU A 328 -9.30 18.70 11.18
C LEU A 328 -10.34 19.74 11.59
N SER A 329 -10.21 20.29 12.80
CA SER A 329 -11.07 21.37 13.29
C SER A 329 -10.90 22.63 12.45
N ALA A 330 -9.66 23.04 12.17
CA ALA A 330 -9.35 24.23 11.36
C ALA A 330 -9.85 24.11 9.91
N THR A 331 -9.84 22.91 9.34
CA THR A 331 -10.33 22.67 7.98
C THR A 331 -11.85 22.45 7.91
N GLY A 332 -12.54 22.30 9.05
CA GLY A 332 -13.97 21.99 9.11
C GLY A 332 -14.38 20.66 8.46
N LYS A 333 -13.41 19.78 8.16
CA LYS A 333 -13.64 18.57 7.37
C LYS A 333 -14.30 17.45 8.17
N ALA A 334 -13.91 17.29 9.42
CA ALA A 334 -14.42 16.26 10.31
C ALA A 334 -14.04 16.58 11.76
N ARG A 335 -14.72 15.93 12.71
CA ARG A 335 -14.24 15.85 14.09
C ARG A 335 -13.23 14.71 14.18
N PHE A 336 -12.14 14.92 14.92
CA PHE A 336 -11.21 13.83 15.23
C PHE A 336 -11.76 12.97 16.37
N GLU A 337 -11.67 11.65 16.23
CA GLU A 337 -12.22 10.68 17.17
C GLU A 337 -11.23 9.53 17.44
N GLN A 338 -11.45 8.78 18.51
CA GLN A 338 -10.70 7.57 18.83
C GLN A 338 -11.60 6.34 18.77
N VAL A 339 -11.08 5.26 18.19
CA VAL A 339 -11.69 3.93 18.21
C VAL A 339 -10.80 3.02 19.04
N VAL A 340 -11.39 2.34 20.02
CA VAL A 340 -10.67 1.40 20.89
C VAL A 340 -11.00 -0.01 20.42
N ALA A 341 -10.03 -0.65 19.75
CA ALA A 341 -10.15 -2.01 19.26
C ALA A 341 -9.82 -3.02 20.36
N MET A 342 -10.79 -3.28 21.23
CA MET A 342 -10.62 -4.09 22.43
C MET A 342 -10.43 -5.57 22.08
N GLU A 343 -9.39 -6.23 22.61
CA GLU A 343 -9.23 -7.67 22.43
C GLU A 343 -10.31 -8.47 23.17
N ALA A 344 -10.57 -9.70 22.70
CA ALA A 344 -11.57 -10.59 23.32
C ALA A 344 -11.24 -10.94 24.79
N ASP A 345 -9.96 -10.86 25.15
CA ASP A 345 -9.45 -11.10 26.49
C ASP A 345 -9.13 -9.80 27.25
N PHE A 346 -9.44 -8.63 26.70
CA PHE A 346 -9.21 -7.32 27.32
C PHE A 346 -7.75 -7.02 27.68
N SER A 347 -6.79 -7.70 27.06
CA SER A 347 -5.37 -7.47 27.32
C SER A 347 -4.89 -6.07 26.93
N LEU A 348 -5.63 -5.35 26.08
CA LEU A 348 -5.41 -3.92 25.78
C LEU A 348 -5.31 -3.08 27.06
N LEU A 349 -6.18 -3.35 28.03
CA LEU A 349 -6.24 -2.62 29.28
C LEU A 349 -5.01 -2.87 30.16
N THR A 350 -4.26 -3.94 29.92
CA THR A 350 -3.00 -4.18 30.64
C THR A 350 -1.81 -3.54 29.93
N ARG A 351 -1.98 -2.80 28.82
CA ARG A 351 -0.87 -2.21 28.07
C ARG A 351 -0.76 -0.72 28.37
N VAL A 352 0.37 -0.32 28.97
CA VAL A 352 0.56 1.05 29.46
C VAL A 352 0.42 2.09 28.35
N TRP A 353 0.96 1.81 27.16
CA TRP A 353 0.83 2.70 25.98
C TRP A 353 -0.62 2.85 25.53
N CYS A 354 -1.41 1.78 25.55
CA CYS A 354 -2.83 1.86 25.19
C CYS A 354 -3.61 2.69 26.22
N LEU A 355 -3.31 2.53 27.51
CA LEU A 355 -3.92 3.36 28.55
C LEU A 355 -3.54 4.84 28.41
N ALA A 356 -2.27 5.13 28.06
CA ALA A 356 -1.83 6.49 27.77
C ALA A 356 -2.67 7.14 26.67
N GLU A 357 -2.93 6.42 25.58
CA GLU A 357 -3.76 6.90 24.47
C GLU A 357 -5.22 7.14 24.89
N LEU A 358 -5.76 6.34 25.81
CA LEU A 358 -7.11 6.55 26.34
C LEU A 358 -7.18 7.79 27.23
N VAL A 359 -6.17 8.00 28.09
CA VAL A 359 -6.02 9.18 28.95
C VAL A 359 -5.93 10.42 28.07
N GLU A 360 -4.99 10.43 27.12
CA GLU A 360 -4.76 11.57 26.24
C GLU A 360 -6.04 11.93 25.49
N ALA A 361 -6.72 10.95 24.88
CA ALA A 361 -7.99 11.18 24.19
C ALA A 361 -9.05 11.84 25.09
N ARG A 362 -9.12 11.46 26.38
CA ARG A 362 -10.03 12.06 27.36
C ARG A 362 -9.64 13.51 27.69
N GLU A 363 -8.36 13.76 27.95
CA GLU A 363 -7.81 15.09 28.27
C GLU A 363 -8.04 16.08 27.13
N ILE A 364 -7.85 15.64 25.87
CA ILE A 364 -8.14 16.46 24.69
C ILE A 364 -9.58 16.29 24.16
N HIS A 365 -10.49 15.68 24.93
CA HIS A 365 -11.93 15.59 24.66
C HIS A 365 -12.32 14.98 23.30
N LEU A 366 -11.59 13.96 22.86
CA LEU A 366 -11.97 13.17 21.70
C LEU A 366 -13.14 12.23 22.03
N PRO A 367 -14.15 12.10 21.14
CA PRO A 367 -15.10 11.02 21.24
C PRO A 367 -14.40 9.67 21.15
N GLN A 368 -14.70 8.76 22.07
CA GLN A 368 -14.14 7.42 22.12
C GLN A 368 -15.22 6.39 21.79
N ALA A 369 -14.96 5.55 20.80
CA ALA A 369 -15.84 4.45 20.40
C ALA A 369 -15.16 3.11 20.74
N ILE A 370 -15.62 2.45 21.80
CA ILE A 370 -15.11 1.14 22.21
C ILE A 370 -15.79 0.05 21.38
N LYS A 371 -14.99 -0.80 20.74
CA LYS A 371 -15.46 -1.92 19.94
C LYS A 371 -15.03 -3.21 20.59
N ILE A 372 -16.01 -3.97 21.09
CA ILE A 372 -15.81 -5.19 21.87
C ILE A 372 -16.04 -6.40 20.99
N HIS A 373 -15.36 -7.52 21.25
CA HIS A 373 -15.52 -8.72 20.42
C HIS A 373 -16.98 -9.20 20.37
N SER A 374 -17.59 -9.50 21.52
CA SER A 374 -18.93 -10.06 21.60
C SER A 374 -19.64 -9.63 22.89
N ALA A 375 -20.94 -9.93 23.01
CA ALA A 375 -21.70 -9.63 24.22
C ALA A 375 -21.13 -10.35 25.47
N ALA A 376 -20.74 -11.61 25.32
CA ALA A 376 -20.10 -12.37 26.40
C ALA A 376 -18.76 -11.73 26.83
N ALA A 377 -17.98 -11.21 25.87
CA ALA A 377 -16.75 -10.51 26.19
C ALA A 377 -17.06 -9.20 26.96
N ARG A 378 -18.09 -8.44 26.57
CA ARG A 378 -18.48 -7.20 27.28
C ARG A 378 -18.71 -7.43 28.76
N ASP A 379 -19.40 -8.49 29.16
CA ASP A 379 -19.69 -8.73 30.57
C ASP A 379 -18.40 -9.02 31.36
N LEU A 380 -17.46 -9.79 30.77
CA LEU A 380 -16.10 -9.96 31.32
C LEU A 380 -15.29 -8.66 31.37
N CYS A 381 -15.50 -7.75 30.41
CA CYS A 381 -14.87 -6.43 30.36
C CYS A 381 -15.21 -5.61 31.59
N LEU A 382 -16.50 -5.57 31.95
CA LEU A 382 -17.00 -4.73 33.05
C LEU A 382 -16.38 -5.17 34.38
N ASP A 383 -16.26 -6.48 34.61
CA ASP A 383 -15.62 -7.01 35.81
C ASP A 383 -14.13 -6.64 35.90
N ARG A 384 -13.43 -6.65 34.76
CA ARG A 384 -12.00 -6.30 34.69
C ARG A 384 -11.75 -4.80 34.78
N LEU A 385 -12.58 -3.98 34.13
CA LEU A 385 -12.50 -2.52 34.22
C LEU A 385 -12.67 -2.05 35.66
N ALA A 386 -13.61 -2.64 36.40
CA ALA A 386 -13.83 -2.35 37.82
C ALA A 386 -12.62 -2.68 38.72
N GLN A 387 -11.67 -3.47 38.22
CA GLN A 387 -10.45 -3.88 38.93
C GLN A 387 -9.18 -3.30 38.30
N LEU A 388 -9.32 -2.45 37.28
CA LEU A 388 -8.19 -1.95 36.54
C LEU A 388 -7.39 -0.95 37.37
N ASP A 389 -6.09 -1.19 37.48
CA ASP A 389 -5.14 -0.24 38.01
C ASP A 389 -4.10 0.07 36.95
N VAL A 390 -4.00 1.32 36.53
CA VAL A 390 -2.99 1.76 35.53
C VAL A 390 -1.55 1.46 35.99
N ARG A 391 -1.32 1.39 37.30
CA ARG A 391 -0.02 1.04 37.89
C ARG A 391 0.35 -0.42 37.67
N ASP A 392 -0.63 -1.29 37.40
CA ASP A 392 -0.40 -2.70 37.08
C ASP A 392 -0.18 -2.93 35.57
N ALA A 393 -0.26 -1.89 34.76
CA ALA A 393 -0.04 -2.00 33.33
C ALA A 393 1.39 -2.47 32.97
N GLU A 394 1.46 -3.25 31.91
CA GLU A 394 2.65 -3.86 31.33
C GLU A 394 3.22 -2.99 30.21
N ALA A 395 4.55 -2.98 30.15
CA ALA A 395 5.32 -2.46 29.03
C ALA A 395 6.39 -3.46 28.63
N SER A 396 6.74 -3.50 27.34
CA SER A 396 7.86 -4.33 26.88
C SER A 396 9.20 -3.81 27.40
N PHE A 397 9.31 -2.50 27.64
CA PHE A 397 10.45 -1.87 28.27
C PHE A 397 10.01 -1.18 29.57
N PRO A 398 10.61 -1.50 30.73
CA PRO A 398 10.22 -0.88 32.01
C PRO A 398 10.23 0.65 32.00
N SER A 399 11.17 1.27 31.28
CA SER A 399 11.26 2.72 31.12
C SER A 399 10.01 3.34 30.49
N ASP A 400 9.30 2.61 29.64
CA ASP A 400 8.06 3.09 29.02
C ASP A 400 6.94 3.19 30.06
N LYS A 401 6.92 2.27 31.02
CA LYS A 401 5.95 2.31 32.12
C LYS A 401 6.18 3.56 32.97
N ASP A 402 7.42 3.83 33.35
CA ASP A 402 7.76 5.03 34.12
C ASP A 402 7.45 6.31 33.35
N PHE A 403 7.77 6.34 32.05
CA PHE A 403 7.47 7.48 31.18
C PHE A 403 5.98 7.75 31.07
N VAL A 404 5.15 6.72 30.84
CA VAL A 404 3.70 6.88 30.71
C VAL A 404 3.05 7.21 32.05
N LEU A 405 3.42 6.50 33.13
CA LEU A 405 2.87 6.81 34.46
C LEU A 405 3.23 8.23 34.90
N GLY A 406 4.40 8.73 34.51
CA GLY A 406 4.80 10.12 34.73
C GLY A 406 3.97 11.16 33.99
N LYS A 407 3.22 10.78 32.95
CA LYS A 407 2.26 11.67 32.25
C LYS A 407 0.90 11.75 32.96
N ILE A 408 0.56 10.77 33.79
CA ILE A 408 -0.71 10.73 34.49
C ILE A 408 -0.59 11.59 35.76
N HIS A 409 -1.24 12.75 35.76
CA HIS A 409 -1.14 13.71 36.86
C HIS A 409 -1.60 13.13 38.21
N ASP A 410 -2.67 12.31 38.20
CA ASP A 410 -3.18 11.62 39.38
C ASP A 410 -3.64 10.20 39.02
N PRO A 411 -2.77 9.19 39.21
CA PRO A 411 -3.12 7.79 38.95
C PRO A 411 -4.27 7.27 39.83
N GLU A 412 -4.46 7.80 41.04
CA GLU A 412 -5.55 7.36 41.90
C GLU A 412 -6.90 7.91 41.43
N ALA A 413 -6.97 9.17 41.03
CA ALA A 413 -8.17 9.74 40.41
C ALA A 413 -8.49 9.02 39.10
N PHE A 414 -7.48 8.73 38.28
CA PHE A 414 -7.64 7.97 37.04
C PHE A 414 -8.29 6.60 37.30
N ASN A 415 -7.78 5.85 38.28
CA ASN A 415 -8.33 4.54 38.64
C ASN A 415 -9.74 4.59 39.25
N LYS A 416 -10.16 5.71 39.86
CA LYS A 416 -11.51 5.88 40.44
C LYS A 416 -12.57 6.27 39.40
N ASP A 417 -12.16 6.96 38.35
CA ASP A 417 -13.03 7.44 37.26
C ASP A 417 -13.15 6.46 36.08
N SER A 418 -12.34 5.39 36.10
CA SER A 418 -12.36 4.28 35.14
C SER A 418 -13.43 3.26 35.50
#